data_AF-E3MGQ0-F1
#
_entry.id   AF-E3MGQ0-F1
#
_cell.length_a   1.000
_cell.length_b   1.000
_cell.length_c   1.000
_cell.angle_alpha   90.00
_cell.angle_beta   90.00
_cell.angle_gamma   90.00
#
_symmetry.space_group_name_H-M   'P 1'
#
loop_
_entity.id
_entity.type
_entity.pdbx_description
1 polymer ?
#
loop_
_entity_poly.entity_id
_entity_poly.type
_entity_poly.pdbx_seq_one_letter_code
_entity_poly.pdbx_strand_id
1 'polypeptide(L)'
;MRKTCHDLRNFIDDTKLTPHANAIYITMESNLISVDIYFDNTDQPLKLEYIRRKDGCQVERYSRISNFLKNQNYIKVFCQDFQIFLNYLKNQKTPIRSQNLPSLSSSPQ
;
A
#
# COMPACT_ATOMS: atom_id res chain seq x y z
N MET A 1 9.48 -19.63 -12.41
CA MET A 1 9.53 -18.65 -11.30
C MET A 1 8.97 -17.32 -11.78
N ARG A 2 7.88 -16.83 -11.20
CA ARG A 2 7.39 -15.46 -11.46
C ARG A 2 8.29 -14.50 -10.67
N LYS A 3 9.06 -13.65 -11.36
CA LYS A 3 9.81 -12.55 -10.75
C LYS A 3 8.82 -11.48 -10.31
N THR A 4 8.10 -11.72 -9.22
CA THR A 4 7.24 -10.71 -8.59
C THR A 4 8.10 -9.68 -7.88
N CYS A 5 7.68 -8.41 -7.95
CA CYS A 5 8.27 -7.31 -7.20
C CYS A 5 8.22 -7.66 -5.70
N HIS A 6 9.39 -7.74 -5.07
CA HIS A 6 9.45 -8.02 -3.63
C HIS A 6 9.16 -6.78 -2.80
N ASP A 7 9.13 -5.56 -3.37
CA ASP A 7 9.12 -4.34 -2.57
C ASP A 7 7.82 -4.09 -1.83
N LEU A 8 6.67 -4.44 -2.43
CA LEU A 8 5.39 -4.29 -1.74
C LEU A 8 5.25 -5.34 -0.63
N ARG A 9 5.72 -6.58 -0.86
CA ARG A 9 5.74 -7.62 0.17
C ARG A 9 6.73 -7.31 1.29
N ASN A 10 7.95 -6.91 0.92
CA ASN A 10 8.96 -6.46 1.88
C ASN A 10 8.46 -5.24 2.63
N PHE A 11 7.74 -4.31 2.00
CA PHE A 11 7.08 -3.22 2.72
C PHE A 11 6.05 -3.74 3.73
N ILE A 12 5.18 -4.68 3.33
CA ILE A 12 4.19 -5.29 4.23
C ILE A 12 4.89 -5.98 5.43
N ASP A 13 5.99 -6.69 5.18
CA ASP A 13 6.73 -7.44 6.20
C ASP A 13 7.61 -6.52 7.09
N ASP A 14 8.31 -5.55 6.50
CA ASP A 14 9.23 -4.64 7.18
C ASP A 14 8.49 -3.66 8.10
N THR A 15 7.31 -3.22 7.70
CA THR A 15 6.74 -2.03 8.31
C THR A 15 5.93 -2.29 9.58
N LYS A 16 5.56 -3.55 9.91
CA LYS A 16 4.68 -3.87 11.05
C LYS A 16 3.52 -2.87 11.18
N LEU A 17 3.06 -2.28 10.07
CA LEU A 17 2.13 -1.15 10.12
C LEU A 17 0.80 -1.70 10.60
N THR A 18 0.37 -1.22 11.75
CA THR A 18 -0.99 -1.42 12.21
C THR A 18 -1.90 -0.81 11.13
N PRO A 19 -2.75 -1.59 10.47
CA PRO A 19 -2.86 -1.58 9.02
C PRO A 19 -4.12 -0.84 8.57
N HIS A 20 -4.32 0.33 9.16
CA HIS A 20 -5.38 1.24 8.75
C HIS A 20 -4.81 2.06 7.60
N ALA A 21 -4.95 1.53 6.37
CA ALA A 21 -4.78 2.36 5.20
C ALA A 21 -6.01 3.28 5.11
N ASN A 22 -5.80 4.57 5.35
CA ASN A 22 -6.88 5.55 5.36
C ASN A 22 -7.21 6.11 3.98
N ALA A 23 -6.21 6.18 3.10
CA ALA A 23 -6.41 6.65 1.74
C ALA A 23 -5.41 5.98 0.78
N ILE A 24 -5.88 5.76 -0.45
CA ILE A 24 -5.06 5.28 -1.56
C ILE A 24 -5.31 6.23 -2.72
N TYR A 25 -4.25 6.87 -3.21
CA TYR A 25 -4.28 7.70 -4.41
C TYR A 25 -3.53 6.98 -5.53
N ILE A 26 -4.15 6.88 -6.70
CA ILE A 26 -3.56 6.28 -7.89
C ILE A 26 -3.55 7.33 -8.99
N THR A 27 -2.37 7.67 -9.47
CA THR A 27 -2.18 8.55 -10.63
C THR A 27 -1.68 7.71 -11.79
N MET A 28 -2.35 7.79 -12.93
CA MET A 28 -1.99 7.06 -14.13
C MET A 28 -1.65 8.02 -15.27
N GLU A 29 -0.43 7.86 -15.78
CA GLU A 29 0.08 8.57 -16.95
C GLU A 29 0.46 7.56 -18.05
N SER A 30 0.80 8.08 -19.23
CA SER A 30 1.10 7.24 -20.41
C SER A 30 2.27 6.26 -20.23
N ASN A 31 3.18 6.54 -19.30
CA ASN A 31 4.41 5.78 -19.03
C ASN A 31 4.64 5.51 -17.53
N LEU A 32 3.68 5.81 -16.66
CA LEU A 32 3.84 5.73 -15.21
C LEU A 32 2.50 5.41 -14.55
N ILE A 33 2.54 4.58 -13.51
CA ILE A 33 1.49 4.53 -12.49
C ILE A 33 2.15 4.86 -11.15
N SER A 34 1.69 5.90 -10.46
CA SER A 34 2.07 6.20 -9.08
C SER A 34 0.96 5.75 -8.15
N VAL A 35 1.31 5.12 -7.03
CA VAL A 35 0.40 4.81 -5.94
C VAL A 35 0.95 5.35 -4.62
N ASP A 36 0.14 6.14 -3.95
CA ASP A 36 0.41 6.71 -2.64
C ASP A 36 -0.59 6.13 -1.63
N ILE A 37 -0.07 5.43 -0.62
CA ILE A 37 -0.87 4.76 0.41
C ILE A 37 -0.61 5.43 1.75
N TYR A 38 -1.65 6.01 2.34
CA TYR A 38 -1.58 6.70 3.63
C TYR A 38 -2.03 5.77 4.75
N PHE A 39 -1.23 5.69 5.81
CA PHE A 39 -1.56 4.95 7.05
C PHE A 39 -1.73 5.92 8.23
N ASP A 40 -2.62 5.61 9.17
CA ASP A 40 -2.94 6.47 10.34
C ASP A 40 -1.73 6.80 11.21
N ASN A 41 -0.74 5.92 11.21
CA ASN A 41 0.43 5.96 12.07
C ASN A 41 1.69 6.44 11.34
N THR A 42 1.56 6.99 10.13
CA THR A 42 2.71 7.50 9.34
C THR A 42 2.42 8.90 8.81
N ASP A 43 3.37 9.82 9.00
CA ASP A 43 3.28 11.17 8.43
C ASP A 43 3.50 11.21 6.91
N GLN A 44 4.19 10.20 6.36
CA GLN A 44 4.48 10.10 4.93
C GLN A 44 3.79 8.86 4.34
N PRO A 45 3.17 8.98 3.16
CA PRO A 45 2.58 7.83 2.50
C PRO A 45 3.66 6.84 2.06
N LEU A 46 3.30 5.58 1.88
CA LEU A 46 4.07 4.71 0.99
C LEU A 46 3.87 5.18 -0.44
N LYS A 47 4.93 5.65 -1.07
CA LYS A 47 4.95 5.99 -2.49
C LYS A 47 5.64 4.90 -3.30
N LEU A 48 4.93 4.35 -4.29
CA LEU A 48 5.46 3.43 -5.29
C LEU A 48 5.17 3.91 -6.70
N GLU A 49 6.14 3.79 -7.59
CA GLU A 49 6.04 4.19 -8.99
C GLU A 49 6.36 3.01 -9.90
N TYR A 50 5.47 2.71 -10.84
CA TYR A 50 5.60 1.67 -11.85
C TYR A 50 5.82 2.33 -13.21
N ILE A 51 7.07 2.39 -13.64
CA ILE A 51 7.52 3.17 -14.79
C ILE A 51 7.75 2.25 -15.99
N ARG A 52 7.16 2.62 -17.12
CA ARG A 52 7.42 1.98 -18.42
C ARG A 52 8.86 2.27 -18.85
N ARG A 53 9.61 1.20 -19.12
CA ARG A 53 10.92 1.26 -19.80
C ARG A 53 10.85 0.48 -21.10
N LYS A 54 11.83 0.72 -22.00
CA LYS A 54 11.90 0.06 -23.31
C LYS A 54 11.83 -1.47 -23.19
N ASP A 55 12.53 -2.03 -22.20
CA ASP A 55 12.69 -3.48 -22.03
C ASP A 55 12.03 -4.00 -20.74
N GLY A 56 11.05 -3.30 -20.18
CA GLY A 56 10.35 -3.78 -19.00
C GLY A 56 9.69 -2.72 -18.13
N CYS A 57 9.54 -3.05 -16.86
CA CYS A 57 8.96 -2.19 -15.83
C CYS A 57 10.04 -1.86 -14.79
N GLN A 58 10.22 -0.59 -14.50
CA GLN A 58 11.01 -0.12 -13.36
C GLN A 58 10.06 0.19 -12.22
N VAL A 59 10.32 -0.37 -11.06
CA VAL A 59 9.61 -0.05 -9.83
C VAL A 59 10.52 0.84 -8.99
N GLU A 60 9.97 1.92 -8.48
CA GLU A 60 10.66 2.82 -7.56
C GLU A 60 9.86 2.97 -6.27
N ARG A 61 10.57 3.13 -5.16
CA ARG A 61 10.02 3.47 -3.86
C ARG A 61 10.63 4.80 -3.43
N TYR A 62 9.80 5.80 -3.16
CA TYR A 62 10.29 7.17 -2.84
C TYR A 62 11.33 7.69 -3.84
N SER A 63 11.09 7.45 -5.14
CA SER A 63 12.00 7.82 -6.25
C SER A 63 13.41 7.23 -6.15
N ARG A 64 13.57 6.14 -5.38
CA ARG A 64 14.75 5.30 -5.36
C ARG A 64 14.44 4.04 -6.16
N ILE A 65 15.31 3.72 -7.12
CA ILE A 65 15.19 2.49 -7.92
C ILE A 65 15.20 1.31 -6.96
N SER A 66 14.10 0.56 -6.95
CA SER A 66 13.96 -0.60 -6.10
C SER A 66 14.14 -1.89 -6.92
N ASN A 67 13.48 -1.99 -8.08
CA ASN A 67 13.55 -3.18 -8.93
C ASN A 67 13.38 -2.88 -10.41
N PHE A 68 14.07 -3.64 -11.27
CA PHE A 68 13.82 -3.66 -12.72
C PHE A 68 13.33 -5.04 -13.17
N LEU A 69 12.12 -5.07 -13.72
CA LEU A 69 11.42 -6.27 -14.18
C LEU A 69 11.48 -6.34 -15.70
N LYS A 70 12.53 -7.01 -16.21
CA LYS A 70 12.74 -7.21 -17.64
C LYS A 70 11.56 -7.92 -18.32
N ASN A 71 11.18 -7.43 -19.48
CA ASN A 71 10.08 -7.92 -20.33
C ASN A 71 8.70 -7.93 -19.62
N GLN A 72 8.53 -7.15 -18.54
CA GLN A 72 7.24 -7.00 -17.87
C GLN A 72 6.54 -5.71 -18.29
N ASN A 73 5.23 -5.78 -18.44
CA ASN A 73 4.39 -4.61 -18.67
C ASN A 73 4.05 -3.94 -17.33
N TYR A 74 4.34 -2.65 -17.19
CA TYR A 74 4.18 -1.91 -15.92
C TYR A 74 2.76 -1.94 -15.35
N ILE A 75 1.73 -1.88 -16.20
CA ILE A 75 0.32 -1.97 -15.77
C ILE A 75 0.05 -3.34 -15.16
N LYS A 76 0.51 -4.42 -15.80
CA LYS A 76 0.34 -5.78 -15.28
C LYS A 76 1.04 -5.98 -13.94
N VAL A 77 2.24 -5.42 -13.79
CA VAL A 77 2.99 -5.47 -12.52
C VAL A 77 2.20 -4.72 -11.44
N PHE A 78 1.77 -3.49 -11.71
CA PHE A 78 0.95 -2.71 -10.79
C PHE A 78 -0.32 -3.46 -10.36
N CYS A 79 -1.10 -4.01 -11.30
CA CYS A 79 -2.34 -4.72 -10.95
C CYS A 79 -2.08 -5.94 -10.07
N GLN A 80 -0.99 -6.68 -10.31
CA GLN A 80 -0.63 -7.85 -9.50
C GLN A 80 -0.24 -7.44 -8.09
N ASP A 81 0.62 -6.45 -7.95
CA ASP A 81 1.05 -5.93 -6.64
C ASP A 81 -0.14 -5.33 -5.89
N PHE A 82 -0.94 -4.50 -6.55
CA PHE A 82 -2.12 -3.87 -5.94
C PHE A 82 -3.15 -4.90 -5.50
N GLN A 83 -3.37 -5.97 -6.27
CA GLN A 83 -4.25 -7.07 -5.84
C GLN A 83 -3.75 -7.76 -4.58
N ILE A 84 -2.43 -7.97 -4.44
CA ILE A 84 -1.83 -8.52 -3.22
C ILE A 84 -2.08 -7.57 -2.04
N PHE A 85 -1.89 -6.27 -2.23
CA PHE A 85 -2.16 -5.26 -1.21
C PHE A 85 -3.63 -5.22 -0.78
N LEU A 86 -4.58 -5.24 -1.73
CA LEU A 86 -6.01 -5.28 -1.42
C LEU A 86 -6.40 -6.55 -0.65
N ASN A 87 -5.82 -7.70 -1.02
CA ASN A 87 -6.04 -8.94 -0.28
C ASN A 87 -5.46 -8.88 1.14
N TYR A 88 -4.31 -8.23 1.31
CA TYR A 88 -3.75 -7.95 2.63
C TYR A 88 -4.71 -7.11 3.47
N LEU A 89 -5.22 -5.98 2.94
CA LEU A 89 -6.19 -5.13 3.64
C LEU A 89 -7.47 -5.88 4.00
N LYS A 90 -8.01 -6.69 3.09
CA LYS A 90 -9.23 -7.49 3.32
C LYS A 90 -9.10 -8.47 4.48
N ASN A 91 -7.93 -9.06 4.65
CA ASN A 91 -7.70 -10.10 5.66
C ASN A 91 -7.26 -9.54 7.02
N GLN A 92 -7.18 -8.22 7.18
CA GLN A 92 -6.96 -7.57 8.47
C GLN A 92 -8.21 -7.71 9.35
N LYS A 93 -8.03 -8.10 10.61
CA LYS A 93 -9.08 -7.91 11.63
C LYS A 93 -9.08 -6.43 12.01
N THR A 94 -10.14 -5.69 11.68
CA THR A 94 -10.36 -4.34 12.23
C THR A 94 -10.33 -4.41 13.76
N PRO A 95 -9.49 -3.63 14.45
CA PRO A 95 -9.69 -3.37 15.87
C PRO A 95 -11.04 -2.70 16.01
N ILE A 96 -11.98 -3.34 16.70
CA ILE A 96 -13.23 -2.71 17.07
C ILE A 96 -12.84 -1.51 17.93
N ARG A 97 -13.03 -0.29 17.43
CA ARG A 97 -12.88 0.93 18.22
C ARG A 97 -13.88 0.81 19.36
N SER A 98 -13.41 0.48 20.56
CA SER A 98 -14.20 0.57 21.78
C SER A 98 -14.57 2.04 21.96
N GLN A 99 -15.73 2.43 21.44
CA GLN A 99 -16.34 3.69 21.81
C GLN A 99 -16.67 3.56 23.29
N ASN A 100 -15.91 4.26 24.13
CA ASN A 100 -16.28 4.48 25.51
C ASN A 100 -17.64 5.19 25.51
N LEU A 101 -18.70 4.43 25.79
CA LEU A 101 -20.00 4.97 26.10
C LEU A 101 -19.86 5.75 27.42
N PRO A 102 -20.26 7.03 27.51
CA PRO A 102 -20.30 7.70 28.81
C PRO A 102 -21.30 6.95 29.68
N SER A 103 -20.81 6.34 30.77
CA SER A 103 -21.66 5.77 31.81
C SER A 103 -22.55 6.88 32.35
N LEU A 104 -23.87 6.70 32.30
CA LEU A 104 -24.80 7.52 33.08
C LEU A 104 -24.40 7.36 34.55
N SER A 105 -23.75 8.37 35.13
CA SER A 105 -23.67 8.50 36.57
C SER A 105 -25.01 9.06 37.05
N SER A 106 -25.82 8.18 37.61
CA SER A 106 -26.95 8.53 38.47
C SER A 106 -26.47 9.45 39.60
N SER A 107 -27.04 10.66 39.68
CA SER A 107 -26.88 11.55 40.83
C SER A 107 -27.63 10.98 42.05
N PRO A 108 -27.06 11.04 43.28
CA PRO A 108 -27.75 10.61 44.47
C PRO A 108 -28.74 11.68 44.95
N GLN A 109 -29.94 11.25 45.35
CA GLN A 109 -30.78 11.95 46.33
C GLN A 109 -30.53 11.33 47.71
#